data_AF-A0A444JHJ5-F1
#
_entry.id   AF-A0A444JHJ5-F1
#
_cell.length_a   1.000
_cell.length_b   1.000
_cell.length_c   1.000
_cell.angle_alpha   90.00
_cell.angle_beta   90.00
_cell.angle_gamma   90.00
#
_symmetry.space_group_name_H-M   'P 1'
#
loop_
_entity.id
_entity.type
_entity.pdbx_description
1 polymer ?
#
loop_
_entity_poly.entity_id
_entity_poly.type
_entity_poly.pdbx_seq_one_letter_code
_entity_poly.pdbx_strand_id
1 'polypeptide(L)'
;LATIKTNHGDLRIKLFPEHAPKTVANFVSLSKDGYYDGVIFHRIIKDFMIQGGDPTGTGMGGESIYGESFEDEFSEELYNIRGALSMANAGPNTNGSQFFIVQNQHLPYSKKEITRGGWPEPIAEIY
;
A
#
# COMPACT_ATOMS: atom_id res chain seq x y z
N LEU A 1 4.14 9.46 10.90
CA LEU A 1 5.34 8.74 10.40
C LEU A 1 5.37 7.39 11.08
N ALA A 2 5.63 6.32 10.33
CA ALA A 2 5.87 4.97 10.84
C ALA A 2 7.23 4.47 10.32
N THR A 3 7.87 3.55 11.05
CA THR A 3 9.10 2.89 10.61
C THR A 3 8.88 1.39 10.62
N ILE A 4 8.98 0.74 9.46
CA ILE A 4 8.99 -0.71 9.35
C ILE A 4 10.45 -1.17 9.41
N LYS A 5 10.81 -1.94 10.44
CA LYS A 5 12.13 -2.52 10.58
C LYS A 5 12.16 -3.85 9.83
N THR A 6 13.08 -3.99 8.89
CA THR A 6 13.25 -5.23 8.11
C THR A 6 14.67 -5.75 8.24
N ASN A 7 14.88 -7.00 7.84
CA ASN A 7 16.22 -7.58 7.70
C ASN A 7 17.05 -6.93 6.57
N HIS A 8 16.47 -6.01 5.78
CA HIS A 8 17.14 -5.22 4.75
C HIS A 8 17.26 -3.73 5.12
N GLY A 9 16.96 -3.36 6.37
CA GLY A 9 17.03 -2.00 6.88
C GLY A 9 15.67 -1.39 7.21
N ASP A 10 15.70 -0.12 7.60
CA ASP A 10 14.53 0.60 8.07
C ASP A 10 13.80 1.31 6.91
N LEU A 11 12.50 1.04 6.76
CA LEU A 11 11.62 1.74 5.83
C LEU A 11 10.84 2.81 6.59
N ARG A 12 11.05 4.08 6.25
CA ARG A 12 10.33 5.21 6.86
C ARG A 12 9.17 5.62 5.98
N ILE A 13 7.95 5.56 6.52
CA ILE A 13 6.72 5.74 5.76
C ILE A 13 5.91 6.91 6.34
N LYS A 14 5.50 7.82 5.46
CA LYS A 14 4.52 8.86 5.79
C LYS A 14 3.12 8.28 5.57
N LEU A 15 2.28 8.38 6.60
CA LEU A 15 0.89 7.95 6.57
C LEU A 15 -0.01 9.18 6.40
N PHE A 16 -1.18 9.00 5.80
CA PHE A 16 -2.12 10.07 5.44
C PHE A 16 -3.49 9.80 6.08
N PRO A 17 -3.63 9.93 7.42
CA PRO A 17 -4.88 9.60 8.13
C PRO A 17 -6.07 10.47 7.74
N GLU A 18 -5.84 11.70 7.24
CA GLU A 18 -6.92 12.57 6.76
C GLU A 18 -7.51 12.09 5.43
N HIS A 19 -6.72 11.36 4.63
CA HIS A 19 -7.11 10.90 3.29
C HIS A 19 -7.53 9.43 3.27
N ALA A 20 -7.00 8.62 4.19
CA ALA A 20 -7.31 7.19 4.33
C ALA A 20 -7.41 6.79 5.81
N PRO A 21 -8.40 7.35 6.56
CA PRO A 21 -8.49 7.19 8.00
C PRO A 21 -8.62 5.73 8.45
N LYS A 22 -9.46 4.92 7.81
CA LYS A 22 -9.63 3.51 8.21
C LYS A 22 -8.41 2.67 7.89
N THR A 23 -7.83 2.87 6.71
CA THR A 23 -6.61 2.20 6.27
C THR A 23 -5.46 2.48 7.24
N VAL A 24 -5.25 3.76 7.58
CA VAL A 24 -4.18 4.17 8.49
C VAL A 24 -4.44 3.67 9.91
N ALA A 25 -5.68 3.75 10.40
CA ALA A 25 -6.04 3.22 11.71
C ALA A 25 -5.79 1.71 11.80
N ASN A 26 -6.21 0.95 10.78
CA ASN A 26 -5.98 -0.49 10.68
C ASN A 26 -4.47 -0.82 10.69
N PHE A 27 -3.69 -0.21 9.80
CA PHE A 27 -2.25 -0.46 9.70
C PHE A 27 -1.51 -0.13 11.01
N VAL A 28 -1.82 1.02 11.64
CA VAL A 28 -1.17 1.45 12.87
C VAL A 28 -1.54 0.57 14.06
N SER A 29 -2.81 0.18 14.19
CA SER A 29 -3.25 -0.69 15.29
C SER A 29 -2.64 -2.07 15.18
N LEU A 30 -2.71 -2.73 14.00
CA LEU A 30 -2.04 -4.01 13.75
C LEU A 30 -0.53 -3.94 14.05
N SER A 31 0.12 -2.82 13.65
CA SER A 31 1.55 -2.62 13.95
C SER A 31 1.84 -2.52 15.45
N LYS A 32 0.99 -1.82 16.23
CA LYS A 32 1.16 -1.67 17.68
C LYS A 32 0.93 -2.97 18.45
N ASP A 33 0.07 -3.83 17.91
CA ASP A 33 -0.24 -5.14 18.48
C ASP A 33 0.80 -6.21 18.11
N GLY A 34 1.86 -5.84 17.38
CA GLY A 34 2.91 -6.77 16.93
C GLY A 34 2.46 -7.73 15.82
N TYR A 35 1.30 -7.47 15.19
CA TYR A 35 0.71 -8.35 14.17
C TYR A 35 1.64 -8.60 12.96
N TYR A 36 2.46 -7.60 12.62
CA TYR A 36 3.41 -7.70 11.51
C TYR A 36 4.80 -8.23 11.92
N ASP A 37 5.02 -8.56 13.19
CA ASP A 37 6.33 -9.03 13.64
C ASP A 37 6.62 -10.43 13.09
N GLY A 38 7.77 -10.57 12.42
CA GLY A 38 8.15 -11.82 11.75
C GLY A 38 7.39 -12.11 10.46
N VAL A 39 6.45 -11.25 10.05
CA VAL A 39 5.70 -11.41 8.81
C VAL A 39 6.59 -11.09 7.61
N ILE A 40 6.64 -12.01 6.65
CA ILE A 40 7.48 -11.91 5.46
C ILE A 40 6.84 -11.06 4.35
N PHE A 41 7.68 -10.57 3.43
CA PHE A 41 7.23 -10.14 2.11
C PHE A 41 7.11 -11.37 1.20
N HIS A 42 5.90 -11.93 1.10
CA HIS A 42 5.66 -13.21 0.44
C HIS A 42 5.58 -13.12 -1.10
N ARG A 43 5.42 -11.91 -1.66
CA ARG A 43 5.32 -11.71 -3.11
C ARG A 43 6.10 -10.48 -3.55
N ILE A 44 7.12 -10.69 -4.38
CA ILE A 44 8.01 -9.65 -4.88
C ILE A 44 8.08 -9.76 -6.40
N ILE A 45 7.60 -8.73 -7.10
CA ILE A 45 7.58 -8.69 -8.57
C ILE A 45 8.31 -7.43 -9.01
N LYS A 46 9.41 -7.63 -9.75
CA LYS A 46 10.24 -6.55 -10.29
C LYS A 46 9.38 -5.61 -11.14
N ASP A 47 9.60 -4.30 -10.97
CA ASP A 47 8.89 -3.22 -11.67
C ASP A 47 7.37 -3.20 -11.47
N PHE A 48 6.89 -3.88 -10.41
CA PHE A 48 5.49 -3.90 -10.05
C PHE A 48 5.30 -3.56 -8.56
N MET A 49 5.56 -4.50 -7.65
CA MET A 49 5.43 -4.26 -6.22
C MET A 49 6.16 -5.28 -5.32
N ILE A 50 6.24 -4.92 -4.03
CA ILE A 50 6.68 -5.76 -2.92
C ILE A 50 5.49 -5.87 -1.94
N GLN A 51 4.90 -7.05 -1.80
CA GLN A 51 3.70 -7.29 -0.98
C GLN A 51 4.03 -8.07 0.30
N GLY A 52 3.40 -7.66 1.40
CA GLY A 52 3.52 -8.26 2.74
C GLY A 52 2.25 -8.07 3.56
N GLY A 53 2.34 -8.32 4.86
CA GLY A 53 1.22 -8.14 5.79
C GLY A 53 0.26 -9.34 5.91
N ASP A 54 0.63 -10.50 5.37
CA ASP A 54 -0.08 -11.77 5.58
C ASP A 54 0.68 -12.64 6.59
N PRO A 55 0.16 -12.86 7.82
CA PRO A 55 0.82 -13.70 8.82
C PRO A 55 1.05 -15.15 8.39
N THR A 56 0.27 -15.66 7.45
CA THR A 56 0.43 -17.02 6.92
C THR A 56 1.53 -17.10 5.86
N GLY A 57 1.90 -15.97 5.25
CA GLY A 57 2.86 -15.89 4.15
C GLY A 57 2.38 -16.51 2.83
N THR A 58 1.09 -16.86 2.71
CA THR A 58 0.54 -17.55 1.53
C THR A 58 -0.02 -16.60 0.48
N GLY A 59 -0.31 -15.36 0.88
CA GLY A 59 -1.07 -14.37 0.12
C GLY A 59 -2.58 -14.49 0.29
N MET A 60 -3.09 -15.50 1.01
CA MET A 60 -4.52 -15.76 1.22
C MET A 60 -5.01 -15.43 2.63
N GLY A 61 -4.10 -15.14 3.57
CA GLY A 61 -4.45 -14.80 4.95
C GLY A 61 -4.51 -13.30 5.20
N GLY A 62 -4.63 -12.94 6.47
CA GLY A 62 -4.66 -11.54 6.91
C GLY A 62 -6.06 -11.03 7.21
N GLU A 63 -6.20 -10.30 8.31
CA GLU A 63 -7.47 -9.79 8.82
C GLU A 63 -7.31 -8.34 9.28
N SER A 64 -8.38 -7.55 9.19
CA SER A 64 -8.36 -6.18 9.69
C SER A 64 -8.67 -6.14 11.20
N ILE A 65 -8.38 -5.01 11.83
CA ILE A 65 -8.79 -4.75 13.23
C ILE A 65 -10.32 -4.69 13.41
N TYR A 66 -11.07 -4.62 12.31
CA TYR A 66 -12.53 -4.52 12.34
C TYR A 66 -13.20 -5.90 12.39
N GLY A 67 -12.43 -6.99 12.33
CA GLY A 67 -12.95 -8.36 12.33
C GLY A 67 -13.55 -8.83 11.01
N GLU A 68 -13.56 -7.96 9.99
CA GLU A 68 -14.03 -8.24 8.64
C GLU A 68 -13.23 -7.43 7.61
N SER A 69 -13.52 -7.64 6.32
CA SER A 69 -12.97 -6.78 5.27
C SER A 69 -13.55 -5.37 5.34
N PHE A 70 -12.79 -4.35 4.95
CA PHE A 70 -13.25 -2.96 4.94
C PHE A 70 -13.12 -2.29 3.56
N GLU A 71 -13.80 -1.17 3.41
CA GLU A 71 -13.95 -0.39 2.18
C GLU A 71 -12.64 0.20 1.67
N ASP A 72 -12.60 0.48 0.36
CA ASP A 72 -11.51 1.24 -0.26
C ASP A 72 -11.64 2.74 0.04
N GLU A 73 -10.52 3.40 0.29
CA GLU A 73 -10.43 4.83 0.50
C GLU A 73 -9.63 5.47 -0.64
N PHE A 74 -10.27 6.35 -1.41
CA PHE A 74 -9.66 7.01 -2.56
C PHE A 74 -9.51 8.51 -2.31
N SER A 75 -8.43 9.08 -2.83
CA SER A 75 -8.17 10.52 -2.78
C SER A 75 -7.54 10.99 -4.09
N GLU A 76 -7.94 12.17 -4.56
CA GLU A 76 -7.33 12.85 -5.71
C GLU A 76 -5.92 13.38 -5.42
N GLU A 77 -5.45 13.30 -4.16
CA GLU A 77 -4.13 13.75 -3.73
C GLU A 77 -3.14 12.60 -3.55
N LEU A 78 -3.60 11.34 -3.58
CA LEU A 78 -2.77 10.16 -3.33
C LEU A 78 -2.65 9.31 -4.59
N TYR A 79 -1.41 8.99 -4.96
CA TYR A 79 -1.09 8.26 -6.19
C TYR A 79 -0.17 7.07 -5.89
N ASN A 80 -0.37 5.97 -6.62
CA ASN A 80 0.48 4.77 -6.54
C ASN A 80 1.81 4.97 -7.28
N ILE A 81 2.58 6.01 -6.91
CA ILE A 81 3.93 6.26 -7.42
C ILE A 81 4.93 5.31 -6.76
N ARG A 82 6.10 5.10 -7.39
CA ARG A 82 7.16 4.27 -6.80
C ARG A 82 7.49 4.71 -5.37
N GLY A 83 7.44 3.75 -4.43
CA GLY A 83 7.66 3.97 -3.00
C GLY A 83 6.40 4.24 -2.18
N ALA A 84 5.24 4.41 -2.82
CA ALA A 84 3.97 4.48 -2.12
C ALA A 84 3.63 3.15 -1.43
N LEU A 85 2.99 3.23 -0.26
CA LEU A 85 2.46 2.10 0.50
C LEU A 85 0.93 2.08 0.32
N SER A 86 0.39 0.97 -0.17
CA SER A 86 -1.04 0.84 -0.51
C SER A 86 -1.59 -0.50 -0.02
N MET A 87 -2.90 -0.56 0.23
CA MET A 87 -3.56 -1.80 0.66
C MET A 87 -3.64 -2.79 -0.49
N ALA A 88 -3.33 -4.06 -0.20
CA ALA A 88 -3.66 -5.16 -1.10
C ALA A 88 -5.09 -5.64 -0.80
N ASN A 89 -5.87 -5.90 -1.84
CA ASN A 89 -7.22 -6.43 -1.74
C ASN A 89 -7.49 -7.47 -2.85
N ALA A 90 -8.57 -8.23 -2.71
CA ALA A 90 -9.00 -9.27 -3.65
C ALA A 90 -10.15 -8.79 -4.57
N GLY A 91 -10.35 -7.48 -4.64
CA GLY A 91 -11.49 -6.82 -5.28
C GLY A 91 -11.96 -5.61 -4.47
N PRO A 92 -12.91 -4.83 -5.00
CA PRO A 92 -13.39 -3.63 -4.32
C PRO A 92 -13.85 -3.92 -2.89
N ASN A 93 -13.45 -3.09 -1.94
CA ASN A 93 -13.85 -3.15 -0.53
C ASN A 93 -13.49 -4.47 0.19
N THR A 94 -12.35 -5.07 -0.17
CA THR A 94 -11.86 -6.30 0.46
C THR A 94 -10.54 -6.10 1.20
N ASN A 95 -10.36 -4.93 1.83
CA ASN A 95 -9.12 -4.62 2.53
C ASN A 95 -9.03 -5.41 3.85
N GLY A 96 -7.86 -5.99 4.10
CA GLY A 96 -7.53 -6.75 5.32
C GLY A 96 -6.30 -6.17 6.02
N SER A 97 -5.28 -7.00 6.27
CA SER A 97 -3.97 -6.56 6.79
C SER A 97 -2.88 -6.41 5.72
N GLN A 98 -3.11 -6.97 4.53
CA GLN A 98 -2.08 -7.03 3.51
C GLN A 98 -1.86 -5.66 2.85
N PHE A 99 -0.60 -5.35 2.55
CA PHE A 99 -0.19 -4.11 1.88
C PHE A 99 0.90 -4.40 0.86
N PHE A 100 1.13 -3.45 -0.04
CA PHE A 100 2.25 -3.49 -0.96
C PHE A 100 2.96 -2.15 -1.10
N ILE A 101 4.25 -2.21 -1.40
CA ILE A 101 5.09 -1.07 -1.76
C ILE A 101 5.23 -1.05 -3.27
N VAL A 102 4.81 0.05 -3.89
CA VAL A 102 4.87 0.22 -5.35
C VAL A 102 6.32 0.25 -5.81
N GLN A 103 6.66 -0.56 -6.82
CA GLN A 103 7.95 -0.51 -7.53
C GLN A 103 7.82 -0.02 -8.97
N ASN A 104 6.60 0.05 -9.52
CA ASN A 104 6.41 0.48 -10.89
C ASN A 104 6.87 1.92 -11.14
N GLN A 105 7.66 2.12 -12.19
CA GLN A 105 8.14 3.42 -12.66
C GLN A 105 7.54 3.81 -14.01
N HIS A 106 6.85 2.89 -14.69
CA HIS A 106 6.39 3.07 -16.06
C HIS A 106 4.92 2.71 -16.19
N LEU A 107 4.12 3.66 -16.64
CA LEU A 107 2.75 3.38 -17.06
C LEU A 107 2.72 3.08 -18.56
N PRO A 108 1.76 2.28 -19.04
CA PRO A 108 1.57 2.04 -20.48
C PRO A 108 0.96 3.26 -21.20
N TYR A 109 1.06 4.45 -20.62
CA TYR A 109 0.47 5.70 -21.10
C TYR A 109 1.54 6.79 -21.13
N SER A 110 1.51 7.63 -22.16
CA SER A 110 2.38 8.81 -22.21
C SER A 110 1.96 9.86 -21.18
N LYS A 111 2.89 10.74 -20.79
CA LYS A 111 2.63 11.89 -19.90
C LYS A 111 1.42 12.70 -20.34
N LYS A 112 1.32 12.97 -21.66
CA LYS A 112 0.20 13.71 -22.25
C LYS A 112 -1.14 12.99 -22.05
N GLU A 113 -1.17 11.67 -22.15
CA GLU A 113 -2.37 10.87 -21.90
C GLU A 113 -2.76 10.87 -20.43
N ILE A 114 -1.77 10.76 -19.52
CA ILE A 114 -1.97 10.82 -18.07
C ILE A 114 -2.56 12.18 -17.66
N THR A 115 -1.95 13.28 -18.10
CA THR A 115 -2.46 14.64 -17.82
C THR A 115 -3.84 14.88 -18.42
N ARG A 116 -4.09 14.42 -19.66
CA ARG A 116 -5.43 14.49 -20.28
C ARG A 116 -6.46 13.67 -19.50
N GLY A 117 -6.04 12.60 -18.83
CA GLY A 117 -6.85 11.80 -17.92
C GLY A 117 -7.14 12.46 -16.57
N GLY A 118 -6.68 13.69 -16.35
CA GLY A 118 -6.97 14.48 -15.14
C GLY A 118 -5.90 14.44 -14.06
N TRP A 119 -4.78 13.73 -14.29
CA TRP A 119 -3.70 13.68 -13.31
C TRP A 119 -2.87 14.98 -13.33
N PRO A 120 -2.45 15.50 -12.17
CA PRO A 120 -1.57 16.66 -12.09
C PRO A 120 -0.26 16.44 -12.86
N GLU A 121 0.21 17.46 -13.57
CA GLU A 121 1.48 17.41 -14.31
C GLU A 121 2.67 16.91 -13.47
N PRO A 122 2.87 17.35 -12.21
CA PRO A 122 3.99 16.85 -11.41
C PRO A 122 3.93 15.35 -11.15
N ILE A 123 2.73 14.75 -11.11
CA ILE A 123 2.56 13.30 -10.96
C ILE A 123 2.80 12.61 -12.29
N ALA A 124 2.31 13.17 -13.40
CA ALA A 124 2.57 12.64 -14.73
C ALA A 124 4.07 12.61 -15.06
N GLU A 125 4.85 13.59 -14.58
CA GLU A 125 6.30 13.65 -14.77
C GLU A 125 7.09 12.58 -14.00
N ILE A 126 6.50 11.95 -12.98
CA ILE A 126 7.12 10.85 -12.21
C ILE A 126 7.19 9.56 -13.05
N TYR A 127 6.28 9.39 -14.00
CA TYR A 127 6.17 8.21 -14.88
C TYR A 127 6.77 8.48 -16.27
#